data_AF-A0ABD0RRW8-F1
#
_entry.id   AF-A0ABD0RRW8-F1
#
_cell.length_a   1.000
_cell.length_b   1.000
_cell.length_c   1.000
_cell.angle_alpha   90.00
_cell.angle_beta   90.00
_cell.angle_gamma   90.00
#
_symmetry.space_group_name_H-M   'P 1'
#
loop_
_entity.id
_entity.type
_entity.pdbx_description
1 polymer ?
#
loop_
_entity_poly.entity_id
_entity_poly.type
_entity_poly.pdbx_seq_one_letter_code
_entity_poly.pdbx_strand_id
1 'polypeptide(L)' 'YNLPRSCLRNFFAVRKCIVFPRPANTEGLQKMEELTEEELDSKFLEQANTFCRYIYNNSEPKTVSGGRTITGTGV' A
#
# COMPACT_ATOMS: atom_id res chain seq x y z
N TYR A 1 -5.73 -27.27 -3.45
CA TYR A 1 -5.08 -26.07 -4.02
C TYR A 1 -5.98 -24.81 -4.08
N ASN A 2 -7.29 -24.89 -3.81
CA ASN A 2 -8.20 -23.71 -3.89
C ASN A 2 -8.48 -23.01 -2.56
N LEU A 3 -8.22 -23.68 -1.43
CA LEU A 3 -8.56 -23.17 -0.10
C LEU A 3 -7.98 -21.77 0.18
N PRO A 4 -6.68 -21.49 -0.05
CA PRO A 4 -6.14 -20.15 0.20
C PRO A 4 -6.78 -19.05 -0.66
N ARG A 5 -7.06 -19.35 -1.93
CA ARG A 5 -7.72 -18.42 -2.87
C ARG A 5 -9.15 -18.11 -2.44
N SER A 6 -9.87 -19.14 -1.99
CA SER A 6 -11.24 -18.99 -1.47
C SER A 6 -11.25 -18.12 -0.22
N CYS A 7 -10.37 -18.39 0.75
CA CYS A 7 -10.25 -17.59 1.96
C CYS A 7 -9.99 -16.11 1.64
N LEU A 8 -9.00 -15.79 0.80
CA LEU A 8 -8.71 -14.41 0.42
C LEU A 8 -9.92 -13.69 -0.20
N ARG A 9 -10.68 -14.40 -1.05
CA ARG A 9 -11.88 -13.85 -1.69
C ARG A 9 -13.01 -13.59 -0.70
N ASN A 10 -13.15 -14.43 0.32
CA ASN A 10 -14.24 -14.36 1.29
C ASN A 10 -13.96 -13.39 2.45
N PHE A 11 -12.71 -13.30 2.90
CA PHE A 11 -12.35 -12.45 4.05
C PHE A 11 -12.06 -10.99 3.68
N PHE A 12 -11.52 -10.72 2.49
CA PHE A 12 -11.17 -9.37 2.05
C PHE A 12 -12.10 -8.92 0.93
N ALA A 13 -13.23 -8.29 1.26
CA ALA A 13 -14.26 -7.94 0.27
C ALA A 13 -13.73 -7.03 -0.86
N VAL A 14 -13.00 -5.97 -0.49
CA VAL A 14 -12.34 -5.05 -1.42
C VAL A 14 -10.88 -5.45 -1.57
N ARG A 15 -10.41 -5.56 -2.82
CA ARG A 15 -9.04 -5.98 -3.14
C ARG A 15 -8.51 -5.15 -4.30
N LYS A 16 -7.27 -4.69 -4.18
CA LYS A 16 -6.53 -3.99 -5.22
C LYS A 16 -5.13 -4.58 -5.29
N CYS A 17 -4.66 -4.87 -6.50
CA CYS A 17 -3.28 -5.27 -6.75
C CYS A 17 -2.53 -4.07 -7.35
N ILE A 18 -1.40 -3.72 -6.77
CA ILE A 18 -0.53 -2.62 -7.18
C ILE A 18 0.86 -3.20 -7.23
N VAL A 19 1.52 -3.08 -8.38
CA VAL A 19 2.88 -3.57 -8.60
C VAL A 19 3.85 -2.41 -8.60
N PHE A 20 5.09 -2.64 -8.19
CA PHE A 20 6.14 -1.62 -8.19
C PHE A 20 7.28 -2.07 -9.10
N PRO A 21 7.75 -1.20 -10.02
CA PRO A 21 9.03 -1.36 -10.68
C PRO A 21 10.17 -1.41 -9.66
N ARG A 22 11.36 -1.82 -10.10
CA ARG A 22 12.54 -1.76 -9.25
C ARG A 22 12.88 -0.28 -8.99
N PRO A 23 13.02 0.15 -7.73
CA PRO A 23 13.17 1.57 -7.40
C PRO A 23 14.56 2.15 -7.70
N ALA A 24 15.62 1.35 -7.57
CA ALA A 24 17.00 1.76 -7.83
C ALA A 24 17.88 0.56 -8.21
N ASN A 25 19.13 0.81 -8.59
CA ASN A 25 20.15 -0.23 -8.75
C ASN A 25 20.50 -0.91 -7.41
N THR A 26 21.29 -1.99 -7.43
CA THR A 26 21.57 -2.80 -6.23
C THR A 26 22.23 -2.00 -5.12
N GLU A 27 23.17 -1.12 -5.47
CA GLU A 27 23.89 -0.26 -4.53
C GLU A 27 22.92 0.74 -3.88
N GLY A 28 22.04 1.36 -4.66
CA GLY A 28 21.00 2.26 -4.16
C GLY A 28 20.01 1.56 -3.24
N LEU A 29 19.62 0.31 -3.54
CA LEU A 29 18.73 -0.46 -2.66
C LEU A 29 19.32 -0.70 -1.27
N GLN A 30 20.65 -0.77 -1.13
CA GLN A 30 21.30 -0.96 0.18
C GLN A 30 21.23 0.29 1.07
N LYS A 31 21.06 1.46 0.46
CA LYS A 31 21.00 2.77 1.13
C LYS A 31 19.74 3.55 0.75
N MET A 32 18.63 2.83 0.61
CA MET A 32 17.38 3.37 0.05
C MET A 32 16.84 4.59 0.81
N GLU A 33 17.02 4.66 2.13
CA GLU A 33 16.60 5.81 2.95
C GLU A 33 17.44 7.08 2.71
N GLU A 34 18.62 6.94 2.10
CA GLU A 34 19.53 8.06 1.80
C GLU A 34 19.34 8.62 0.38
N LEU A 35 18.60 7.91 -0.48
CA LEU A 35 18.39 8.33 -1.86
C LEU A 35 17.40 9.50 -1.95
N THR A 36 17.70 10.45 -2.83
CA THR A 36 16.72 11.47 -3.21
C THR A 36 15.71 10.94 -4.22
N GLU A 37 14.60 11.64 -4.43
CA GLU A 37 13.61 11.23 -5.43
C GLU A 37 14.21 11.17 -6.84
N GLU A 38 15.14 12.07 -7.18
CA GLU A 38 15.79 12.11 -8.49
C GLU A 38 16.70 10.89 -8.76
N GLU A 39 17.16 10.22 -7.70
CA GLU A 39 17.97 9.01 -7.78
C GLU A 39 17.11 7.74 -7.96
N LEU A 40 15.79 7.84 -7.79
CA LEU A 40 14.85 6.74 -7.97
C LEU A 40 14.40 6.62 -9.43
N ASP A 41 14.05 5.40 -9.84
CA ASP A 41 13.46 5.15 -11.14
C ASP A 41 12.15 5.94 -11.29
N SER A 42 12.06 6.75 -12.34
CA SER A 42 10.90 7.60 -12.61
C SER A 42 9.57 6.84 -12.67
N LYS A 43 9.55 5.60 -13.16
CA LYS A 43 8.32 4.77 -13.19
C LYS A 43 7.97 4.25 -11.81
N PHE A 44 8.97 3.96 -10.98
CA PHE A 44 8.73 3.65 -9.57
C PHE A 44 8.10 4.84 -8.84
N LEU A 45 8.65 6.06 -9.02
CA LEU A 45 8.11 7.29 -8.41
C LEU A 45 6.66 7.56 -8.84
N GLU A 46 6.36 7.47 -10.13
CA GLU A 46 5.00 7.64 -10.65
C GLU A 46 4.03 6.64 -10.02
N GLN A 47 4.48 5.38 -9.91
CA GLN A 47 3.68 4.30 -9.35
C GLN A 47 3.48 4.45 -7.83
N ALA A 48 4.50 4.90 -7.11
CA ALA A 48 4.41 5.21 -5.69
C ALA A 48 3.43 6.36 -5.43
N ASN A 49 3.48 7.42 -6.25
CA ASN A 49 2.51 8.52 -6.18
C ASN A 49 1.07 8.04 -6.46
N THR A 50 0.89 7.18 -7.46
CA THR A 50 -0.40 6.58 -7.78
C THR A 50 -0.91 5.70 -6.63
N PHE A 51 -0.03 4.92 -6.01
CA PHE A 51 -0.33 4.12 -4.82
C PHE A 51 -0.78 5.01 -3.66
N CYS A 52 0.01 6.03 -3.30
CA CYS A 52 -0.30 6.95 -2.20
C CYS A 52 -1.65 7.64 -2.41
N ARG A 53 -1.92 8.15 -3.63
CA ARG A 53 -3.20 8.76 -3.98
C ARG A 53 -4.36 7.77 -3.85
N TYR A 54 -4.18 6.53 -4.29
CA TYR A 54 -5.21 5.50 -4.16
C TYR A 54 -5.53 5.22 -2.69
N ILE A 55 -4.52 5.01 -1.85
CA ILE A 55 -4.72 4.74 -0.41
C ILE A 55 -5.42 5.93 0.25
N TYR A 56 -4.93 7.15 0.04
CA TYR A 56 -5.51 8.35 0.65
C TYR A 56 -6.99 8.54 0.29
N ASN A 57 -7.36 8.26 -0.96
CA ASN A 57 -8.73 8.48 -1.44
C ASN A 57 -9.69 7.30 -1.21
N ASN A 58 -9.19 6.07 -1.00
CA ASN A 58 -10.03 4.86 -0.95
C ASN A 58 -9.95 4.11 0.38
N SER A 59 -9.10 4.54 1.31
CA SER A 59 -9.03 3.94 2.64
C SER A 59 -10.08 4.55 3.56
N GLU A 60 -11.04 3.72 3.98
CA GLU A 60 -12.05 4.10 4.97
C GLU A 60 -11.43 4.26 6.37
N PRO A 61 -11.95 5.19 7.19
CA PRO A 61 -11.60 5.28 8.60
C PRO A 61 -11.78 3.93 9.32
N LYS A 62 -10.91 3.66 10.29
CA LYS A 62 -10.99 2.41 11.05
C LYS A 62 -12.30 2.34 11.84
N THR A 63 -13.07 1.28 11.62
CA THR A 63 -14.26 0.97 12.43
C THR A 63 -14.07 -0.31 13.25
N VAL A 64 -14.79 -0.42 14.36
CA VAL A 64 -14.94 -1.66 15.14
C VAL A 64 -16.31 -2.30 14.89
N SER A 65 -16.48 -3.52 15.39
CA SER A 65 -17.77 -4.22 15.40
C SER A 65 -18.87 -3.31 15.93
N GLY A 66 -19.99 -3.22 15.19
CA GLY A 66 -21.06 -2.27 15.48
C GLY A 66 -20.93 -0.92 14.74
N GLY A 67 -19.94 -0.75 13.86
CA GLY A 67 -19.86 0.40 12.95
C GLY A 67 -19.32 1.69 13.56
N ARG A 68 -18.83 1.64 14.81
CA ARG A 68 -18.22 2.81 15.45
C ARG A 68 -16.86 3.11 14.85
N THR A 69 -16.65 4.35 14.41
CA THR A 69 -15.36 4.85 13.92
C THR A 69 -14.43 5.14 15.10
N ILE A 70 -13.17 4.76 14.97
CA ILE A 70 -12.11 4.97 15.95
C ILE A 70 -11.41 6.30 15.67
N THR A 71 -11.17 7.07 16.73
CA THR A 71 -10.40 8.32 16.71
C THR A 71 -9.11 8.17 17.52
N GLY A 72 -8.19 9.15 17.43
CA GLY A 72 -6.90 9.14 18.14
C GLY A 72 -7.00 9.26 19.66
N THR A 73 -8.17 9.67 20.17
CA THR A 73 -8.52 9.59 21.59
C THR A 73 -9.19 8.24 21.82
N GLY A 74 -8.40 7.21 22.09
CA GLY A 74 -8.92 5.85 22.25
C GLY A 74 -10.01 5.78 23.33
N VAL A 75 -11.20 5.31 22.90
CA VAL A 75 -12.43 5.01 23.66
C VAL A 75 -13.12 6.19 24.35
#